data_AF-A0AAV7JX45-F1
#
_entry.id   AF-A0AAV7JX45-F1
#
_cell.length_a   1.000
_cell.length_b   1.000
_cell.length_c   1.000
_cell.angle_alpha   90.00
_cell.angle_beta   90.00
_cell.angle_gamma   90.00
#
_symmetry.space_group_name_H-M   'P 1'
#
loop_
_entity.id
_entity.type
_entity.pdbx_description
1 polymer ?
#
loop_
_entity_poly.entity_id
_entity_poly.type
_entity_poly.pdbx_seq_one_letter_code
_entity_poly.pdbx_strand_id
1 'polypeptide(L)'
;MHSLYYFTILYSCLSFTSALYTKSDDVIELTPTNFNQLVLGGEGMWFVEFYAPWCGHCKNLAPEWKKAAAALKGVVGVGAVDMDQYSSLGSPYGISGFPTIKIFGSNKNKPKDYQGARSAQAIVQAAMKEAADLVQERMGGGGGGQQQQQQQQNQGGQGKSDVIELSDETFDKMVLSSVEPWLVEFYAPWCGHCKNLAPHWAKAATELKGKINLGALDATTHKNTAGRYSVQGYPTIKFFPAGPKTTSSVEDYSGGRTADDIVQWGLSRWTDSVSTPEVRQLVGQDELDTCLAAPLCVITFLPHILDTGAEGRNKYLEMLTELGDKFKMRRWEWLWSEGGMISDLETALEVGGFGYPALVVVNSRKARYSLLRGAFSENGIDELLRGIAVGRGSTSALQSAGLPTVSEIQPWDGKDGEPFIEDDIDLSDFSWDDPVFEKEDL
;
A
#
# COMPACT_ATOMS: atom_id res chain seq x y z
N MET A 1 68.21 -59.42 -24.23
CA MET A 1 66.84 -59.17 -24.74
C MET A 1 66.14 -58.28 -23.74
N HIS A 2 65.99 -56.99 -24.04
CA HIS A 2 65.36 -56.01 -23.15
C HIS A 2 63.83 -56.14 -23.26
N SER A 3 63.17 -56.37 -22.12
CA SER A 3 61.71 -56.44 -22.02
C SER A 3 61.20 -55.10 -21.48
N LEU A 4 60.42 -54.37 -22.29
CA LEU A 4 59.72 -53.16 -21.87
C LEU A 4 58.48 -53.54 -21.07
N TYR A 5 58.39 -53.09 -19.83
CA TYR A 5 57.16 -53.08 -19.05
C TYR A 5 56.53 -51.69 -19.12
N TYR A 6 55.35 -51.61 -19.76
CA TYR A 6 54.47 -50.45 -19.71
C TYR A 6 53.76 -50.41 -18.34
N PHE A 7 53.92 -49.30 -17.61
CA PHE A 7 53.19 -49.04 -16.37
C PHE A 7 52.05 -48.06 -16.68
N THR A 8 50.81 -48.57 -16.75
CA THR A 8 49.60 -47.76 -16.90
C THR A 8 49.17 -47.27 -15.51
N ILE A 9 49.32 -45.98 -15.24
CA ILE A 9 48.82 -45.34 -14.02
C ILE A 9 47.32 -45.05 -14.20
N LEU A 10 46.48 -45.74 -13.42
CA LEU A 10 45.04 -45.54 -13.38
C LEU A 10 44.73 -44.34 -12.45
N TYR A 11 44.40 -43.19 -13.02
CA TYR A 11 43.90 -42.03 -12.27
C TYR A 11 42.44 -42.27 -11.87
N SER A 12 42.18 -42.46 -10.57
CA SER A 12 40.84 -42.45 -10.00
C SER A 12 40.35 -41.00 -9.90
N CYS A 13 39.43 -40.61 -10.77
CA CYS A 13 38.68 -39.36 -10.65
C CYS A 13 37.66 -39.49 -9.50
N LEU A 14 37.97 -38.92 -8.35
CA LEU A 14 36.98 -38.65 -7.30
C LEU A 14 36.05 -37.53 -7.78
N SER A 15 34.88 -37.89 -8.32
CA SER A 15 33.81 -36.95 -8.60
C SER A 15 33.17 -36.50 -7.29
N PHE A 16 33.49 -35.29 -6.83
CA PHE A 16 32.73 -34.62 -5.77
C PHE A 16 31.34 -34.27 -6.31
N THR A 17 30.31 -35.01 -5.92
CA THR A 17 28.92 -34.64 -6.17
C THR A 17 28.53 -33.54 -5.19
N SER A 18 28.47 -32.29 -5.67
CA SER A 18 27.95 -31.17 -4.88
C SER A 18 26.44 -31.30 -4.71
N ALA A 19 26.00 -31.75 -3.53
CA ALA A 19 24.60 -31.72 -3.17
C ALA A 19 24.13 -30.26 -2.99
N LEU A 20 22.99 -29.91 -3.59
CA LEU A 20 22.41 -28.55 -3.53
C LEU A 20 21.93 -28.21 -2.10
N TYR A 21 21.47 -29.24 -1.39
CA TYR A 21 20.94 -29.21 -0.04
C TYR A 21 21.74 -30.15 0.86
N THR A 22 21.88 -29.77 2.12
CA THR A 22 22.68 -30.46 3.13
C THR A 22 21.85 -30.68 4.39
N LYS A 23 22.27 -31.59 5.27
CA LYS A 23 21.57 -31.87 6.54
C LYS A 23 21.51 -30.68 7.52
N SER A 24 22.32 -29.65 7.30
CA SER A 24 22.27 -28.40 8.08
C SER A 24 21.25 -27.40 7.55
N ASP A 25 20.71 -27.61 6.35
CA ASP A 25 19.62 -26.80 5.81
C ASP A 25 18.27 -27.28 6.39
N ASP A 26 17.30 -26.38 6.53
CA ASP A 26 15.93 -26.76 6.91
C ASP A 26 15.13 -27.40 5.74
N VAL A 27 15.77 -27.58 4.58
CA VAL A 27 15.23 -28.30 3.42
C VAL A 27 15.44 -29.80 3.63
N ILE A 28 14.33 -30.55 3.67
CA ILE A 28 14.39 -31.99 3.89
C ILE A 28 14.68 -32.69 2.56
N GLU A 29 15.80 -33.40 2.48
CA GLU A 29 16.11 -34.24 1.34
C GLU A 29 15.16 -35.45 1.29
N LEU A 30 14.39 -35.53 0.20
CA LEU A 30 13.36 -36.51 0.01
C LEU A 30 13.83 -37.60 -0.96
N THR A 31 13.74 -38.84 -0.49
CA THR A 31 14.19 -40.05 -1.19
C THR A 31 13.07 -41.09 -1.22
N PRO A 32 13.18 -42.16 -2.02
CA PRO A 32 12.16 -43.20 -2.07
C PRO A 32 11.84 -43.86 -0.72
N THR A 33 12.77 -43.83 0.24
CA THR A 33 12.58 -44.45 1.56
C THR A 33 11.80 -43.57 2.53
N ASN A 34 11.85 -42.24 2.40
CA ASN A 34 11.20 -41.32 3.34
C ASN A 34 10.00 -40.56 2.73
N PHE A 35 9.89 -40.43 1.41
CA PHE A 35 8.89 -39.60 0.75
C PHE A 35 7.46 -40.04 1.07
N ASN A 36 7.19 -41.34 0.99
CA ASN A 36 5.87 -41.87 1.31
C ASN A 36 5.49 -41.59 2.76
N GLN A 37 6.41 -41.78 3.71
CA GLN A 37 6.13 -41.56 5.13
C GLN A 37 5.93 -40.08 5.45
N LEU A 38 6.81 -39.20 4.95
CA LEU A 38 6.82 -37.79 5.31
C LEU A 38 5.76 -37.00 4.54
N VAL A 39 5.68 -37.20 3.22
CA VAL A 39 4.86 -36.37 2.32
C VAL A 39 3.47 -36.95 2.12
N LEU A 40 3.37 -38.25 1.79
CA LEU A 40 2.08 -38.87 1.43
C LEU A 40 1.31 -39.41 2.64
N GLY A 41 2.00 -39.94 3.64
CA GLY A 41 1.42 -40.52 4.85
C GLY A 41 1.24 -39.51 5.99
N GLY A 42 1.86 -38.34 5.91
CA GLY A 42 1.76 -37.29 6.91
C GLY A 42 0.54 -36.38 6.71
N GLU A 43 0.00 -35.85 7.81
CA GLU A 43 -1.14 -34.91 7.78
C GLU A 43 -0.72 -33.46 7.43
N GLY A 44 0.57 -33.15 7.49
CA GLY A 44 1.14 -31.83 7.22
C GLY A 44 1.17 -31.51 5.72
N MET A 45 1.09 -30.23 5.37
CA MET A 45 1.28 -29.77 3.99
C MET A 45 2.76 -29.81 3.61
N TRP A 46 3.06 -30.11 2.34
CA TRP A 46 4.43 -30.10 1.83
C TRP A 46 4.58 -29.34 0.53
N PHE A 47 5.67 -28.58 0.43
CA PHE A 47 6.21 -28.03 -0.81
C PHE A 47 7.45 -28.85 -1.18
N VAL A 48 7.44 -29.43 -2.37
CA VAL A 48 8.53 -30.30 -2.84
C VAL A 48 9.09 -29.76 -4.15
N GLU A 49 10.37 -29.42 -4.13
CA GLU A 49 11.14 -29.11 -5.33
C GLU A 49 11.69 -30.41 -5.95
N PHE A 50 11.42 -30.62 -7.23
CA PHE A 50 12.05 -31.63 -8.06
C PHE A 50 13.14 -30.95 -8.89
N TYR A 51 14.40 -31.29 -8.62
CA TYR A 51 15.57 -30.59 -9.15
C TYR A 51 16.61 -31.55 -9.73
N ALA A 52 17.60 -31.00 -10.44
CA ALA A 52 18.80 -31.73 -10.85
C ALA A 52 20.06 -30.93 -10.46
N PRO A 53 21.12 -31.55 -9.88
CA PRO A 53 22.31 -30.84 -9.39
C PRO A 53 23.05 -30.01 -10.43
N TRP A 54 22.97 -30.38 -11.71
CA TRP A 54 23.61 -29.64 -12.81
C TRP A 54 22.78 -28.45 -13.30
N CYS A 55 21.49 -28.35 -12.96
CA CYS A 55 20.60 -27.34 -13.50
C CYS A 55 20.85 -25.95 -12.90
N GLY A 56 21.18 -24.97 -13.75
CA GLY A 56 21.44 -23.59 -13.34
C GLY A 56 20.23 -22.92 -12.67
N HIS A 57 19.02 -23.18 -13.14
CA HIS A 57 17.80 -22.64 -12.51
C HIS A 57 17.55 -23.24 -11.11
N CYS A 58 17.94 -24.49 -10.87
CA CYS A 58 17.86 -25.11 -9.55
C CYS A 58 18.89 -24.46 -8.60
N LYS A 59 20.12 -24.25 -9.07
CA LYS A 59 21.17 -23.54 -8.31
C LYS A 59 20.75 -22.12 -7.93
N ASN A 60 20.04 -21.41 -8.82
CA ASN A 60 19.53 -20.07 -8.53
C ASN A 60 18.36 -20.07 -7.53
N LEU A 61 17.54 -21.13 -7.53
CA LEU A 61 16.44 -21.28 -6.59
C LEU A 61 16.93 -21.69 -5.19
N ALA A 62 18.01 -22.48 -5.10
CA ALA A 62 18.47 -23.07 -3.84
C ALA A 62 18.59 -22.09 -2.65
N PRO A 63 19.18 -20.88 -2.79
CA PRO A 63 19.26 -19.94 -1.67
C PRO A 63 17.89 -19.48 -1.18
N GLU A 64 16.95 -19.24 -2.09
CA GLU A 64 15.59 -18.80 -1.76
C GLU A 64 14.76 -19.96 -1.19
N TRP A 65 14.96 -21.18 -1.70
CA TRP A 65 14.33 -22.39 -1.17
C TRP A 65 14.77 -22.67 0.27
N LYS A 66 16.06 -22.54 0.58
CA LYS A 66 16.61 -22.65 1.94
C LYS A 66 16.02 -21.61 2.90
N LYS A 67 15.94 -20.34 2.48
CA LYS A 67 15.31 -19.28 3.27
C LYS A 67 13.83 -19.57 3.53
N ALA A 68 13.09 -20.02 2.52
CA ALA A 68 11.68 -20.38 2.66
C ALA A 68 11.50 -21.56 3.62
N ALA A 69 12.34 -22.60 3.52
CA ALA A 69 12.33 -23.74 4.42
C ALA A 69 12.57 -23.34 5.89
N ALA A 70 13.56 -22.46 6.13
CA ALA A 70 13.83 -21.94 7.46
C ALA A 70 12.64 -21.15 8.03
N ALA A 71 12.00 -20.30 7.21
CA ALA A 71 10.84 -19.51 7.62
C ALA A 71 9.56 -20.34 7.86
N LEU A 72 9.39 -21.44 7.12
CA LEU A 72 8.22 -22.32 7.21
C LEU A 72 8.40 -23.49 8.20
N LYS A 73 9.56 -23.56 8.86
CA LYS A 73 9.90 -24.64 9.79
C LYS A 73 8.82 -24.82 10.85
N GLY A 74 8.28 -26.04 10.92
CA GLY A 74 7.20 -26.40 11.85
C GLY A 74 5.79 -26.02 11.42
N VAL A 75 5.63 -25.31 10.28
CA VAL A 75 4.31 -24.93 9.73
C VAL A 75 4.01 -25.72 8.46
N VAL A 76 4.92 -25.70 7.49
CA VAL A 76 4.80 -26.42 6.21
C VAL A 76 6.12 -27.15 5.94
N GLY A 77 6.03 -28.43 5.56
CA GLY A 77 7.22 -29.19 5.19
C GLY A 77 7.79 -28.67 3.87
N VAL A 78 9.09 -28.39 3.84
CA VAL A 78 9.78 -27.99 2.61
C VAL A 78 10.83 -29.04 2.30
N GLY A 79 10.71 -29.68 1.14
CA GLY A 79 11.59 -30.76 0.73
C GLY A 79 12.12 -30.59 -0.70
N ALA A 80 13.15 -31.38 -1.01
CA ALA A 80 13.76 -31.41 -2.32
C ALA A 80 14.07 -32.85 -2.74
N VAL A 81 13.80 -33.18 -3.99
CA VAL A 81 14.06 -34.48 -4.62
C VAL A 81 15.07 -34.29 -5.74
N ASP A 82 16.20 -34.98 -5.63
CA ASP A 82 17.18 -35.10 -6.72
C ASP A 82 16.64 -36.07 -7.78
N MET A 83 16.26 -35.52 -8.93
CA MET A 83 15.67 -36.26 -10.04
C MET A 83 16.70 -36.99 -10.92
N ASP A 84 18.00 -36.67 -10.80
CA ASP A 84 19.05 -37.47 -11.43
C ASP A 84 19.21 -38.81 -10.69
N GLN A 85 19.07 -38.79 -9.36
CA GLN A 85 19.18 -39.99 -8.52
C GLN A 85 17.85 -40.75 -8.39
N TYR A 86 16.73 -40.03 -8.30
CA TYR A 86 15.42 -40.58 -7.94
C TYR A 86 14.31 -40.26 -8.94
N SER A 87 14.60 -40.36 -10.25
CA SER A 87 13.65 -40.05 -11.34
C SER A 87 12.30 -40.78 -11.24
N SER A 88 12.28 -42.01 -10.71
CA SER A 88 11.07 -42.80 -10.49
C SER A 88 10.09 -42.16 -9.50
N LEU A 89 10.59 -41.33 -8.57
CA LEU A 89 9.78 -40.65 -7.56
C LEU A 89 8.99 -39.47 -8.15
N GLY A 90 9.57 -38.74 -9.10
CA GLY A 90 8.87 -37.65 -9.80
C GLY A 90 7.98 -38.12 -10.96
N SER A 91 8.18 -39.35 -11.46
CA SER A 91 7.43 -39.87 -12.63
C SER A 91 5.90 -39.81 -12.48
N PRO A 92 5.29 -40.19 -11.33
CA PRO A 92 3.85 -40.08 -11.12
C PRO A 92 3.30 -38.65 -11.17
N TYR A 93 4.17 -37.64 -10.99
CA TYR A 93 3.79 -36.23 -10.89
C TYR A 93 4.07 -35.43 -12.17
N GLY A 94 4.45 -36.11 -13.26
CA GLY A 94 4.60 -35.51 -14.58
C GLY A 94 5.72 -34.47 -14.67
N ILE A 95 6.83 -34.70 -13.96
CA ILE A 95 7.97 -33.77 -13.95
C ILE A 95 8.70 -33.83 -15.31
N SER A 96 8.55 -32.78 -16.12
CA SER A 96 9.13 -32.67 -17.46
C SER A 96 10.28 -31.66 -17.57
N GLY A 97 10.57 -30.93 -16.49
CA GLY A 97 11.65 -29.93 -16.45
C GLY A 97 12.02 -29.53 -15.03
N PHE A 98 13.18 -28.89 -14.87
CA PHE A 98 13.75 -28.55 -13.56
C PHE A 98 14.07 -27.05 -13.44
N PRO A 99 13.88 -26.46 -12.25
CA PRO A 99 13.17 -27.04 -11.11
C PRO A 99 11.66 -27.00 -11.34
N THR A 100 10.95 -28.03 -10.85
CA THR A 100 9.48 -28.05 -10.75
C THR A 100 9.09 -28.14 -9.28
N ILE A 101 8.19 -27.28 -8.82
CA ILE A 101 7.72 -27.28 -7.44
C ILE A 101 6.28 -27.80 -7.39
N LYS A 102 6.02 -28.79 -6.54
CA LYS A 102 4.69 -29.35 -6.30
C LYS A 102 4.25 -29.10 -4.85
N ILE A 103 2.96 -28.85 -4.67
CA ILE A 103 2.29 -28.62 -3.39
C ILE A 103 1.42 -29.82 -3.06
N PHE A 104 1.77 -30.54 -2.00
CA PHE A 104 1.04 -31.68 -1.47
C PHE A 104 0.16 -31.22 -0.30
N GLY A 105 -1.09 -30.84 -0.62
CA GLY A 105 -2.12 -30.37 0.32
C GLY A 105 -2.93 -31.51 0.97
N SER A 106 -4.26 -31.36 1.07
CA SER A 106 -5.18 -32.38 1.66
C SER A 106 -5.16 -33.69 0.87
N ASN A 107 -5.24 -33.58 -0.47
CA ASN A 107 -5.19 -34.73 -1.36
C ASN A 107 -3.76 -34.95 -1.87
N LYS A 108 -3.01 -35.78 -1.15
CA LYS A 108 -1.61 -36.12 -1.47
C LYS A 108 -1.42 -36.79 -2.83
N ASN A 109 -2.46 -37.41 -3.37
CA ASN A 109 -2.42 -38.11 -4.65
C ASN A 109 -2.62 -37.18 -5.86
N LYS A 110 -3.00 -35.93 -5.63
CA LYS A 110 -3.17 -34.90 -6.67
C LYS A 110 -2.46 -33.61 -6.24
N PRO A 111 -1.12 -33.60 -6.18
CA PRO A 111 -0.40 -32.39 -5.83
C PRO A 111 -0.61 -31.29 -6.89
N LYS A 112 -0.67 -30.05 -6.44
CA LYS A 112 -0.80 -28.86 -7.31
C LYS A 112 0.58 -28.37 -7.75
N ASP A 113 0.64 -27.72 -8.90
CA ASP A 113 1.88 -27.11 -9.37
C ASP A 113 2.03 -25.70 -8.79
N TYR A 114 3.19 -25.40 -8.25
CA TYR A 114 3.52 -24.03 -7.86
C TYR A 114 4.07 -23.27 -9.06
N GLN A 115 3.32 -22.26 -9.50
CA GLN A 115 3.66 -21.40 -10.64
C GLN A 115 3.97 -19.95 -10.21
N GLY A 116 4.11 -19.71 -8.91
CA GLY A 116 4.43 -18.39 -8.36
C GLY A 116 5.91 -17.99 -8.53
N ALA A 117 6.23 -16.77 -8.12
CA ALA A 117 7.60 -16.26 -8.15
C ALA A 117 8.53 -17.10 -7.27
N ARG A 118 9.76 -17.34 -7.73
CA ARG A 118 10.74 -18.23 -7.07
C ARG A 118 11.56 -17.55 -5.97
N SER A 119 11.02 -16.49 -5.34
CA SER A 119 11.64 -15.83 -4.19
C SER A 119 11.13 -16.44 -2.88
N ALA A 120 11.94 -16.39 -1.83
CA ALA A 120 11.60 -16.95 -0.52
C ALA A 120 10.28 -16.36 0.00
N GLN A 121 10.09 -15.05 -0.14
CA GLN A 121 8.87 -14.37 0.28
C GLN A 121 7.62 -14.88 -0.46
N ALA A 122 7.68 -15.03 -1.79
CA ALA A 122 6.55 -15.50 -2.57
C ALA A 122 6.21 -16.97 -2.28
N ILE A 123 7.21 -17.81 -2.01
CA ILE A 123 7.03 -19.20 -1.61
C ILE A 123 6.39 -19.29 -0.21
N VAL A 124 6.88 -18.50 0.75
CA VAL A 124 6.32 -18.45 2.12
C VAL A 124 4.87 -17.98 2.09
N GLN A 125 4.56 -16.91 1.35
CA GLN A 125 3.18 -16.41 1.23
C GLN A 125 2.25 -17.44 0.60
N ALA A 126 2.68 -18.13 -0.45
CA ALA A 126 1.89 -19.19 -1.07
C ALA A 126 1.66 -20.38 -0.12
N ALA A 127 2.69 -20.78 0.63
CA ALA A 127 2.57 -21.83 1.64
C ALA A 127 1.59 -21.46 2.75
N MET A 128 1.64 -20.23 3.26
CA MET A 128 0.70 -19.74 4.28
C MET A 128 -0.74 -19.66 3.76
N LYS A 129 -0.94 -19.26 2.51
CA LYS A 129 -2.26 -19.24 1.87
C LYS A 129 -2.82 -20.66 1.74
N GLU A 130 -2.06 -21.59 1.16
CA GLU A 130 -2.50 -22.98 1.01
C GLU A 130 -2.75 -23.63 2.38
N ALA A 131 -1.94 -23.32 3.40
CA ALA A 131 -2.17 -23.77 4.78
C ALA A 131 -3.49 -23.23 5.35
N ALA A 132 -3.82 -21.95 5.10
CA ALA A 132 -5.10 -21.38 5.51
C ALA A 132 -6.28 -22.04 4.78
N ASP A 133 -6.17 -22.28 3.48
CA ASP A 133 -7.20 -22.96 2.68
C ASP A 133 -7.43 -24.40 3.19
N LEU A 134 -6.36 -25.11 3.53
CA LEU A 134 -6.40 -26.45 4.13
C LEU A 134 -7.12 -26.45 5.49
N VAL A 135 -6.85 -25.47 6.35
CA VAL A 135 -7.52 -25.32 7.64
C VAL A 135 -9.01 -25.03 7.45
N GLN A 136 -9.36 -24.17 6.49
CA GLN A 136 -10.75 -23.86 6.16
C GLN A 136 -11.50 -25.10 5.65
N GLU A 137 -10.88 -25.92 4.78
CA GLU A 137 -11.46 -27.19 4.31
C GLU A 137 -11.74 -28.15 5.49
N ARG A 138 -10.82 -28.24 6.45
CA ARG A 138 -10.97 -29.10 7.64
C ARG A 138 -12.05 -28.60 8.60
N MET A 139 -12.24 -27.28 8.71
CA MET A 139 -13.27 -26.69 9.58
C MET A 139 -14.68 -26.79 8.99
N GLY A 140 -14.83 -27.03 7.68
CA GLY A 140 -16.12 -27.03 6.97
C GLY A 140 -16.53 -28.41 6.46
N GLY A 141 -17.07 -29.26 7.34
CA GLY A 141 -17.63 -30.56 6.95
C GLY A 141 -18.89 -30.44 6.08
N GLY A 142 -18.75 -30.75 4.79
CA GLY A 142 -19.81 -31.29 3.92
C GLY A 142 -20.79 -30.29 3.29
N GLY A 143 -20.55 -29.91 2.03
CA GLY A 143 -21.57 -29.28 1.19
C GLY A 143 -21.06 -28.80 -0.16
N GLY A 144 -21.09 -29.68 -1.16
CA GLY A 144 -20.98 -29.31 -2.58
C GLY A 144 -19.67 -29.68 -3.26
N GLY A 145 -19.51 -30.97 -3.58
CA GLY A 145 -18.52 -31.40 -4.54
C GLY A 145 -18.77 -30.75 -5.90
N GLN A 146 -17.78 -30.04 -6.43
CA GLN A 146 -17.65 -29.87 -7.86
C GLN A 146 -16.54 -30.82 -8.33
N GLN A 147 -17.00 -31.97 -8.83
CA GLN A 147 -16.22 -32.77 -9.76
C GLN A 147 -15.80 -31.85 -10.90
N GLN A 148 -14.51 -31.54 -11.00
CA GLN A 148 -13.92 -31.09 -12.26
C GLN A 148 -13.95 -32.29 -13.21
N GLN A 149 -15.09 -32.49 -13.86
CA GLN A 149 -15.11 -33.17 -15.14
C GLN A 149 -14.39 -32.24 -16.13
N GLN A 150 -13.32 -32.77 -16.70
CA GLN A 150 -12.74 -32.28 -17.94
C GLN A 150 -13.84 -32.24 -19.00
N GLN A 151 -14.36 -31.04 -19.29
CA GLN A 151 -14.95 -30.77 -20.59
C GLN A 151 -14.15 -29.66 -21.26
N GLN A 152 -13.45 -30.11 -22.28
CA GLN A 152 -12.77 -29.36 -23.29
C GLN A 152 -13.80 -28.47 -24.01
N GLN A 153 -13.87 -27.19 -23.64
CA GLN A 153 -14.54 -26.16 -24.43
C GLN A 153 -13.71 -24.89 -24.44
N ASN A 154 -13.27 -24.54 -25.65
CA ASN A 154 -12.77 -23.22 -26.04
C ASN A 154 -13.69 -22.13 -25.50
N GLN A 155 -13.21 -21.30 -24.58
CA GLN A 155 -13.31 -19.82 -24.58
C GLN A 155 -12.73 -19.27 -23.27
N GLY A 156 -12.23 -18.03 -23.35
CA GLY A 156 -11.30 -17.39 -22.42
C GLY A 156 -11.72 -17.43 -20.95
N GLY A 157 -10.75 -17.73 -20.09
CA GLY A 157 -10.94 -17.87 -18.66
C GLY A 157 -11.26 -16.54 -17.96
N GLN A 158 -12.24 -16.59 -17.06
CA GLN A 158 -12.32 -15.69 -15.93
C GLN A 158 -12.39 -16.54 -14.66
N GLY A 159 -11.22 -16.79 -14.07
CA GLY A 159 -11.12 -16.84 -12.62
C GLY A 159 -11.25 -15.40 -12.14
N LYS A 160 -12.14 -15.17 -11.17
CA LYS A 160 -12.50 -13.88 -10.53
C LYS A 160 -11.35 -12.85 -10.57
N SER A 161 -11.28 -12.08 -11.65
CA SER A 161 -10.28 -11.03 -11.86
C SER A 161 -10.88 -9.72 -11.37
N ASP A 162 -10.10 -8.88 -10.68
CA ASP A 162 -10.53 -7.50 -10.36
C ASP A 162 -10.50 -6.58 -11.60
N VAL A 163 -10.10 -7.10 -12.76
CA VAL A 163 -10.22 -6.43 -14.06
C VAL A 163 -11.68 -6.32 -14.46
N ILE A 164 -12.10 -5.11 -14.78
CA ILE A 164 -13.47 -4.81 -15.20
C ILE A 164 -13.56 -4.93 -16.72
N GLU A 165 -14.36 -5.88 -17.21
CA GLU A 165 -14.66 -5.94 -18.64
C GLU A 165 -15.54 -4.75 -19.04
N LEU A 166 -15.12 -4.06 -20.10
CA LEU A 166 -15.78 -2.89 -20.64
C LEU A 166 -16.30 -3.18 -22.05
N SER A 167 -17.38 -2.52 -22.40
CA SER A 167 -18.06 -2.58 -23.70
C SER A 167 -18.39 -1.17 -24.17
N ASP A 168 -18.80 -1.04 -25.45
CA ASP A 168 -19.26 0.24 -25.99
C ASP A 168 -20.41 0.86 -25.18
N GLU A 169 -21.28 0.04 -24.58
CA GLU A 169 -22.44 0.49 -23.80
C GLU A 169 -22.08 0.88 -22.36
N THR A 170 -21.03 0.28 -21.80
CA THR A 170 -20.65 0.45 -20.39
C THR A 170 -19.54 1.49 -20.20
N PHE A 171 -18.74 1.73 -21.23
CA PHE A 171 -17.55 2.59 -21.15
C PHE A 171 -17.85 3.98 -20.60
N ASP A 172 -18.83 4.69 -21.17
CA ASP A 172 -19.11 6.08 -20.80
C ASP A 172 -19.66 6.20 -19.37
N LYS A 173 -20.47 5.22 -18.95
CA LYS A 173 -21.03 5.17 -17.60
C LYS A 173 -19.97 4.79 -16.55
N MET A 174 -19.09 3.85 -16.87
CA MET A 174 -18.14 3.31 -15.90
C MET A 174 -16.83 4.11 -15.85
N VAL A 175 -16.32 4.53 -17.00
CA VAL A 175 -15.02 5.22 -17.11
C VAL A 175 -15.20 6.73 -17.11
N LEU A 176 -15.97 7.27 -18.06
CA LEU A 176 -16.05 8.74 -18.24
C LEU A 176 -16.82 9.45 -17.13
N SER A 177 -17.86 8.80 -16.59
CA SER A 177 -18.64 9.33 -15.47
C SER A 177 -18.01 9.04 -14.10
N SER A 178 -16.88 8.34 -14.04
CA SER A 178 -16.19 8.05 -12.79
C SER A 178 -15.38 9.25 -12.33
N VAL A 179 -15.42 9.53 -11.03
CA VAL A 179 -14.48 10.47 -10.39
C VAL A 179 -13.11 9.85 -10.16
N GLU A 180 -13.03 8.52 -10.09
CA GLU A 180 -11.79 7.79 -9.88
C GLU A 180 -10.97 7.70 -11.19
N PRO A 181 -9.65 7.56 -11.10
CA PRO A 181 -8.80 7.30 -12.26
C PRO A 181 -8.95 5.87 -12.79
N TRP A 182 -8.76 5.70 -14.10
CA TRP A 182 -8.85 4.41 -14.78
C TRP A 182 -7.65 4.14 -15.67
N LEU A 183 -7.22 2.89 -15.70
CA LEU A 183 -6.34 2.33 -16.73
C LEU A 183 -7.15 1.35 -17.56
N VAL A 184 -7.19 1.51 -18.88
CA VAL A 184 -7.95 0.64 -19.78
C VAL A 184 -7.03 -0.01 -20.80
N GLU A 185 -7.02 -1.34 -20.83
CA GLU A 185 -6.42 -2.13 -21.90
C GLU A 185 -7.41 -2.33 -23.06
N PHE A 186 -7.03 -1.89 -24.24
CA PHE A 186 -7.69 -2.21 -25.51
C PHE A 186 -6.97 -3.41 -26.14
N TYR A 187 -7.63 -4.56 -26.15
CA TYR A 187 -7.03 -5.85 -26.55
C TYR A 187 -7.76 -6.51 -27.72
N ALA A 188 -7.13 -7.56 -28.25
CA ALA A 188 -7.75 -8.51 -29.18
C ALA A 188 -7.56 -9.95 -28.69
N PRO A 189 -8.59 -10.81 -28.69
CA PRO A 189 -8.53 -12.15 -28.08
C PRO A 189 -7.47 -13.08 -28.68
N TRP A 190 -7.09 -12.85 -29.93
CA TRP A 190 -6.10 -13.64 -30.66
C TRP A 190 -4.66 -13.09 -30.53
N CYS A 191 -4.47 -11.88 -29.98
CA CYS A 191 -3.16 -11.25 -29.88
C CYS A 191 -2.29 -11.91 -28.80
N GLY A 192 -1.10 -12.41 -29.18
CA GLY A 192 -0.16 -13.03 -28.25
C GLY A 192 0.36 -12.07 -27.17
N HIS A 193 0.61 -10.81 -27.51
CA HIS A 193 1.06 -9.80 -26.54
C HIS A 193 -0.02 -9.47 -25.51
N CYS A 194 -1.30 -9.43 -25.91
CA CYS A 194 -2.43 -9.27 -24.98
C CYS A 194 -2.53 -10.45 -24.02
N LYS A 195 -2.40 -11.68 -24.53
CA LYS A 195 -2.41 -12.90 -23.69
C LYS A 195 -1.28 -12.91 -22.67
N ASN A 196 -0.10 -12.41 -23.04
CA ASN A 196 1.03 -12.28 -22.12
C ASN A 196 0.82 -11.18 -21.08
N LEU A 197 0.13 -10.10 -21.43
CA LEU A 197 -0.18 -8.99 -20.52
C LEU A 197 -1.30 -9.34 -19.54
N ALA A 198 -2.31 -10.11 -19.95
CA ALA A 198 -3.49 -10.45 -19.14
C ALA A 198 -3.19 -10.89 -17.68
N PRO A 199 -2.24 -11.80 -17.39
CA PRO A 199 -1.93 -12.16 -16.00
C PRO A 199 -1.32 -11.00 -15.20
N HIS A 200 -0.50 -10.16 -15.83
CA HIS A 200 0.06 -8.97 -15.20
C HIS A 200 -1.01 -7.90 -14.98
N TRP A 201 -1.91 -7.71 -15.94
CA TRP A 201 -3.05 -6.80 -15.85
C TRP A 201 -3.99 -7.19 -14.70
N ALA A 202 -4.31 -8.49 -14.59
CA ALA A 202 -5.11 -9.02 -13.50
C ALA A 202 -4.48 -8.79 -12.12
N LYS A 203 -3.17 -9.07 -11.99
CA LYS A 203 -2.43 -8.82 -10.74
C LYS A 203 -2.42 -7.32 -10.40
N ALA A 204 -2.14 -6.45 -11.36
CA ALA A 204 -2.14 -5.01 -11.17
C ALA A 204 -3.53 -4.49 -10.76
N ALA A 205 -4.61 -5.05 -11.32
CA ALA A 205 -5.98 -4.67 -10.98
C ALA A 205 -6.30 -4.95 -9.51
N THR A 206 -5.84 -6.09 -8.99
CA THR A 206 -5.98 -6.43 -7.57
C THR A 206 -5.16 -5.50 -6.67
N GLU A 207 -3.91 -5.18 -7.03
CA GLU A 207 -3.04 -4.32 -6.20
C GLU A 207 -3.45 -2.84 -6.20
N LEU A 208 -3.98 -2.35 -7.33
CA LEU A 208 -4.45 -0.97 -7.49
C LEU A 208 -5.91 -0.79 -7.06
N LYS A 209 -6.59 -1.85 -6.61
CA LYS A 209 -7.99 -1.80 -6.16
C LYS A 209 -8.20 -0.70 -5.12
N GLY A 210 -9.21 0.14 -5.37
CA GLY A 210 -9.55 1.30 -4.53
C GLY A 210 -8.64 2.52 -4.72
N LYS A 211 -7.70 2.48 -5.67
CA LYS A 211 -6.83 3.60 -6.07
C LYS A 211 -7.02 3.95 -7.54
N ILE A 212 -6.86 2.96 -8.42
CA ILE A 212 -7.09 3.06 -9.87
C ILE A 212 -7.89 1.83 -10.30
N ASN A 213 -8.92 2.05 -11.10
CA ASN A 213 -9.70 0.96 -11.69
C ASN A 213 -9.01 0.47 -12.98
N LEU A 214 -8.85 -0.85 -13.12
CA LEU A 214 -8.30 -1.45 -14.34
C LEU A 214 -9.42 -2.09 -15.16
N GLY A 215 -9.60 -1.59 -16.37
CA GLY A 215 -10.55 -2.09 -17.35
C GLY A 215 -9.87 -2.85 -18.49
N ALA A 216 -10.61 -3.77 -19.11
CA ALA A 216 -10.22 -4.40 -20.37
C ALA A 216 -11.38 -4.29 -21.37
N LEU A 217 -11.08 -3.93 -22.61
CA LEU A 217 -12.06 -3.78 -23.69
C LEU A 217 -11.56 -4.52 -24.94
N ASP A 218 -12.35 -5.47 -25.42
CA ASP A 218 -12.10 -6.11 -26.71
C ASP A 218 -12.39 -5.13 -27.85
N ALA A 219 -11.31 -4.57 -28.41
CA ALA A 219 -11.39 -3.57 -29.47
C ALA A 219 -11.78 -4.17 -30.84
N THR A 220 -11.80 -5.50 -30.97
CA THR A 220 -12.26 -6.17 -32.19
C THR A 220 -13.78 -6.18 -32.31
N THR A 221 -14.47 -6.22 -31.17
CA THR A 221 -15.93 -6.17 -31.07
C THR A 221 -16.44 -4.75 -30.80
N HIS A 222 -15.80 -4.01 -29.88
CA HIS A 222 -16.22 -2.68 -29.43
C HIS A 222 -15.51 -1.56 -30.20
N LYS A 223 -15.76 -1.52 -31.51
CA LYS A 223 -15.06 -0.64 -32.46
C LYS A 223 -15.38 0.84 -32.26
N ASN A 224 -16.53 1.20 -31.69
CA ASN A 224 -16.89 2.60 -31.50
C ASN A 224 -15.97 3.26 -30.47
N THR A 225 -15.79 2.62 -29.32
CA THR A 225 -14.90 3.09 -28.27
C THR A 225 -13.44 3.02 -28.73
N ALA A 226 -13.03 1.91 -29.36
CA ALA A 226 -11.68 1.77 -29.90
C ALA A 226 -11.34 2.87 -30.94
N GLY A 227 -12.28 3.18 -31.84
CA GLY A 227 -12.16 4.26 -32.81
C GLY A 227 -12.10 5.65 -32.16
N ARG A 228 -12.95 5.89 -31.14
CA ARG A 228 -12.98 7.17 -30.40
C ARG A 228 -11.62 7.53 -29.80
N TYR A 229 -10.87 6.54 -29.32
CA TYR A 229 -9.54 6.75 -28.73
C TYR A 229 -8.38 6.41 -29.67
N SER A 230 -8.64 6.29 -30.98
CA SER A 230 -7.61 6.07 -32.00
C SER A 230 -6.73 4.84 -31.73
N VAL A 231 -7.33 3.72 -31.32
CA VAL A 231 -6.59 2.46 -31.11
C VAL A 231 -6.19 1.86 -32.47
N GLN A 232 -4.88 1.84 -32.75
CA GLN A 232 -4.32 1.36 -34.03
C GLN A 232 -3.63 -0.01 -33.93
N GLY A 233 -3.40 -0.50 -32.71
CA GLY A 233 -2.72 -1.78 -32.47
C GLY A 233 -3.02 -2.32 -31.08
N TYR A 234 -2.65 -3.58 -30.85
CA TYR A 234 -2.95 -4.29 -29.60
C TYR A 234 -1.68 -4.86 -28.96
N PRO A 235 -1.54 -4.82 -27.62
CA PRO A 235 -2.38 -4.09 -26.68
C PRO A 235 -2.08 -2.58 -26.64
N THR A 236 -3.12 -1.74 -26.73
CA THR A 236 -3.01 -0.30 -26.42
C THR A 236 -3.56 -0.06 -25.02
N ILE A 237 -2.82 0.62 -24.15
CA ILE A 237 -3.29 0.97 -22.80
C ILE A 237 -3.44 2.49 -22.73
N LYS A 238 -4.56 2.96 -22.19
CA LYS A 238 -4.82 4.38 -21.97
C LYS A 238 -5.17 4.66 -20.52
N PHE A 239 -4.72 5.81 -20.04
CA PHE A 239 -4.99 6.33 -18.72
C PHE A 239 -6.02 7.46 -18.79
N PHE A 240 -7.03 7.35 -17.94
CA PHE A 240 -8.10 8.31 -17.78
C PHE A 240 -7.96 8.92 -16.38
N PRO A 241 -7.56 10.20 -16.26
CA PRO A 241 -7.27 10.83 -14.98
C PRO A 241 -8.52 10.97 -14.10
N ALA A 242 -8.32 11.20 -12.81
CA ALA A 242 -9.41 11.47 -11.86
C ALA A 242 -10.18 12.76 -12.24
N GLY A 243 -11.45 12.85 -11.82
CA GLY A 243 -12.30 14.01 -12.12
C GLY A 243 -12.92 13.99 -13.53
N PRO A 244 -13.39 15.15 -14.04
CA PRO A 244 -14.06 15.26 -15.34
C PRO A 244 -13.16 14.81 -16.49
N LYS A 245 -13.55 13.73 -17.18
CA LYS A 245 -12.78 13.14 -18.28
C LYS A 245 -13.32 13.61 -19.62
N THR A 246 -12.44 14.22 -20.43
CA THR A 246 -12.69 14.51 -21.85
C THR A 246 -11.69 13.75 -22.71
N THR A 247 -11.95 13.63 -24.02
CA THR A 247 -11.02 12.96 -24.95
C THR A 247 -9.61 13.57 -24.93
N SER A 248 -9.47 14.86 -24.61
CA SER A 248 -8.17 15.54 -24.51
C SER A 248 -7.43 15.32 -23.19
N SER A 249 -8.12 14.84 -22.15
CA SER A 249 -7.50 14.50 -20.85
C SER A 249 -6.91 13.09 -20.80
N VAL A 250 -7.15 12.28 -21.83
CA VAL A 250 -6.71 10.88 -21.88
C VAL A 250 -5.24 10.81 -22.29
N GLU A 251 -4.46 10.05 -21.53
CA GLU A 251 -3.04 9.86 -21.78
C GLU A 251 -2.74 8.43 -22.26
N ASP A 252 -1.72 8.27 -23.09
CA ASP A 252 -1.20 6.95 -23.43
C ASP A 252 -0.31 6.42 -22.29
N TYR A 253 -0.50 5.14 -21.94
CA TYR A 253 0.36 4.49 -20.97
C TYR A 253 1.72 4.16 -21.58
N SER A 254 2.77 4.69 -20.96
CA SER A 254 4.16 4.57 -21.43
C SER A 254 5.05 3.69 -20.54
N GLY A 255 4.48 3.03 -19.52
CA GLY A 255 5.23 2.17 -18.59
C GLY A 255 5.50 0.76 -19.13
N GLY A 256 6.20 -0.05 -18.32
CA GLY A 256 6.47 -1.46 -18.60
C GLY A 256 5.21 -2.34 -18.60
N ARG A 257 5.31 -3.58 -19.08
CA ARG A 257 4.16 -4.50 -19.21
C ARG A 257 4.10 -5.55 -18.09
N THR A 258 4.96 -5.45 -17.08
CA THR A 258 4.88 -6.29 -15.88
C THR A 258 3.89 -5.70 -14.89
N ALA A 259 3.36 -6.53 -13.99
CA ALA A 259 2.41 -6.07 -12.98
C ALA A 259 3.01 -4.96 -12.10
N ASP A 260 4.27 -5.12 -11.69
CA ASP A 260 4.93 -4.17 -10.79
C ASP A 260 5.15 -2.82 -11.51
N ASP A 261 5.52 -2.81 -12.79
CA ASP A 261 5.64 -1.57 -13.59
C ASP A 261 4.30 -0.83 -13.69
N ILE A 262 3.22 -1.57 -13.97
CA ILE A 262 1.86 -1.01 -14.10
C ILE A 262 1.40 -0.45 -12.76
N VAL A 263 1.67 -1.17 -11.66
CA VAL A 263 1.33 -0.73 -10.30
C VAL A 263 2.10 0.54 -9.95
N GLN A 264 3.41 0.59 -10.16
CA GLN A 264 4.22 1.77 -9.83
C GLN A 264 3.81 2.98 -10.66
N TRP A 265 3.63 2.80 -11.97
CA TRP A 265 3.17 3.87 -12.85
C TRP A 265 1.79 4.37 -12.43
N GLY A 266 0.87 3.45 -12.14
CA GLY A 266 -0.46 3.78 -11.64
C GLY A 266 -0.40 4.56 -10.32
N LEU A 267 0.35 4.08 -9.33
CA LEU A 267 0.49 4.75 -8.03
C LEU A 267 1.07 6.16 -8.17
N SER A 268 2.01 6.38 -9.09
CA SER A 268 2.51 7.73 -9.40
C SER A 268 1.37 8.63 -9.86
N ARG A 269 0.61 8.23 -10.88
CA ARG A 269 -0.48 9.06 -11.41
C ARG A 269 -1.63 9.25 -10.43
N TRP A 270 -1.90 8.24 -9.61
CA TRP A 270 -2.87 8.36 -8.53
C TRP A 270 -2.44 9.44 -7.53
N THR A 271 -1.14 9.46 -7.16
CA THR A 271 -0.59 10.47 -6.26
C THR A 271 -0.66 11.88 -6.87
N ASP A 272 -0.38 12.01 -8.17
CA ASP A 272 -0.49 13.28 -8.89
C ASP A 272 -1.94 13.78 -8.98
N SER A 273 -2.91 12.86 -9.02
CA SER A 273 -4.33 13.19 -9.13
C SER A 273 -4.97 13.64 -7.83
N VAL A 274 -4.33 13.38 -6.68
CA VAL A 274 -4.81 13.88 -5.39
C VAL A 274 -4.30 15.31 -5.22
N SER A 275 -5.23 16.28 -5.21
CA SER A 275 -4.91 17.67 -4.94
C SER A 275 -4.34 17.83 -3.53
N THR A 276 -3.36 18.72 -3.39
CA THR A 276 -2.84 19.15 -2.09
C THR A 276 -4.00 19.71 -1.25
N PRO A 277 -4.17 19.27 0.01
CA PRO A 277 -5.21 19.83 0.86
C PRO A 277 -4.91 21.30 1.15
N GLU A 278 -5.94 22.13 1.09
CA GLU A 278 -5.83 23.54 1.44
C GLU A 278 -5.75 23.70 2.96
N VAL A 279 -4.78 24.48 3.43
CA VAL A 279 -4.66 24.86 4.84
C VAL A 279 -5.57 26.06 5.11
N ARG A 280 -6.83 25.80 5.45
CA ARG A 280 -7.86 26.85 5.59
C ARG A 280 -7.78 27.52 6.97
N GLN A 281 -8.08 28.82 7.01
CA GLN A 281 -8.24 29.51 8.30
C GLN A 281 -9.54 29.05 8.95
N LEU A 282 -9.49 28.68 10.22
CA LEU A 282 -10.66 28.42 11.04
C LEU A 282 -11.29 29.76 11.41
N VAL A 283 -12.32 30.16 10.66
CA VAL A 283 -13.04 31.41 10.85
C VAL A 283 -14.43 31.23 11.46
N GLY A 284 -15.01 30.03 11.42
CA GLY A 284 -16.29 29.73 12.04
C GLY A 284 -16.53 28.22 12.21
N GLN A 285 -17.79 27.87 12.50
CA GLN A 285 -18.20 26.48 12.75
C GLN A 285 -18.11 25.62 11.48
N ASP A 286 -18.39 26.19 10.30
CA ASP A 286 -18.44 25.45 9.04
C ASP A 286 -17.08 24.84 8.67
N GLU A 287 -15.98 25.58 8.89
CA GLU A 287 -14.63 25.07 8.63
C GLU A 287 -14.28 23.94 9.61
N LEU A 288 -14.66 24.07 10.88
CA LEU A 288 -14.44 23.04 11.89
C LEU A 288 -15.22 21.76 11.55
N ASP A 289 -16.51 21.88 11.21
CA ASP A 289 -17.35 20.73 10.86
C ASP A 289 -16.84 20.01 9.62
N THR A 290 -16.42 20.77 8.60
CA THR A 290 -15.79 20.22 7.39
C THR A 290 -14.54 19.43 7.74
N CYS A 291 -13.70 19.98 8.62
CA CYS A 291 -12.47 19.31 9.06
C CYS A 291 -12.74 18.04 9.87
N LEU A 292 -13.72 18.09 10.80
CA LEU A 292 -14.07 16.96 11.65
C LEU A 292 -14.81 15.83 10.92
N ALA A 293 -15.39 16.09 9.74
CA ALA A 293 -15.96 15.06 8.87
C ALA A 293 -14.88 14.14 8.25
N ALA A 294 -13.65 14.66 8.10
CA ALA A 294 -12.51 13.92 7.59
C ALA A 294 -12.03 12.82 8.55
N PRO A 295 -11.22 11.85 8.09
CA PRO A 295 -10.64 10.82 8.96
C PRO A 295 -9.84 11.38 10.14
N LEU A 296 -9.12 12.47 9.92
CA LEU A 296 -8.44 13.28 10.93
C LEU A 296 -8.49 14.75 10.53
N CYS A 297 -8.59 15.60 11.55
CA CYS A 297 -8.54 17.06 11.45
C CYS A 297 -7.26 17.56 12.12
N VAL A 298 -6.37 18.17 11.36
CA VAL A 298 -5.13 18.78 11.87
C VAL A 298 -5.40 20.27 12.09
N ILE A 299 -5.29 20.75 13.32
CA ILE A 299 -5.54 22.15 13.68
C ILE A 299 -4.26 22.74 14.23
N THR A 300 -3.83 23.87 13.67
CA THR A 300 -2.62 24.58 14.08
C THR A 300 -2.97 25.96 14.63
N PHE A 301 -2.48 26.28 15.82
CA PHE A 301 -2.63 27.60 16.43
C PHE A 301 -1.30 28.34 16.28
N LEU A 302 -1.30 29.38 15.46
CA LEU A 302 -0.11 30.17 15.12
C LEU A 302 0.04 31.37 16.08
N PRO A 303 1.25 31.91 16.25
CA PRO A 303 1.45 33.13 17.03
C PRO A 303 0.66 34.32 16.48
N HIS A 304 0.48 35.32 17.34
CA HIS A 304 -0.20 36.56 16.97
C HIS A 304 0.54 37.25 15.83
N ILE A 305 -0.19 37.94 14.95
CA ILE A 305 0.40 38.54 13.75
C ILE A 305 1.50 39.57 14.08
N LEU A 306 1.39 40.26 15.21
CA LEU A 306 2.39 41.23 15.67
C LEU A 306 3.73 40.57 16.10
N ASP A 307 3.72 39.28 16.45
CA ASP A 307 4.94 38.57 16.87
C ASP A 307 5.76 38.11 15.66
N THR A 308 5.09 37.72 14.57
CA THR A 308 5.75 37.07 13.42
C THR A 308 5.76 37.92 12.16
N GLY A 309 4.86 38.90 12.08
CA GLY A 309 4.45 39.51 10.81
C GLY A 309 3.82 38.51 9.84
N ALA A 310 3.39 39.02 8.69
CA ALA A 310 2.85 38.28 7.57
C ALA A 310 3.87 37.32 6.98
N GLU A 311 5.15 37.73 6.90
CA GLU A 311 6.22 36.86 6.40
C GLU A 311 6.39 35.62 7.29
N GLY A 312 6.45 35.79 8.61
CA GLY A 312 6.60 34.67 9.54
C GLY A 312 5.38 33.75 9.53
N ARG A 313 4.16 34.32 9.46
CA ARG A 313 2.92 33.54 9.32
C ARG A 313 2.91 32.73 8.02
N ASN A 314 3.25 33.34 6.89
CA ASN A 314 3.29 32.66 5.59
C ASN A 314 4.30 31.51 5.57
N LYS A 315 5.45 31.62 6.25
CA LYS A 315 6.40 30.51 6.40
C LYS A 315 5.79 29.30 7.12
N TYR A 316 4.98 29.55 8.15
CA TYR A 316 4.25 28.46 8.82
C TYR A 316 3.21 27.83 7.90
N LEU A 317 2.44 28.64 7.16
CA LEU A 317 1.43 28.14 6.22
C LEU A 317 2.05 27.35 5.07
N GLU A 318 3.20 27.78 4.56
CA GLU A 318 3.97 27.04 3.54
C GLU A 318 4.41 25.67 4.06
N MET A 319 5.03 25.61 5.24
CA MET A 319 5.41 24.35 5.88
C MET A 319 4.21 23.41 6.11
N LEU A 320 3.07 23.95 6.56
CA LEU A 320 1.84 23.17 6.73
C LEU A 320 1.30 22.67 5.38
N THR A 321 1.44 23.45 4.32
CA THR A 321 1.02 23.07 2.96
C THR A 321 1.91 21.95 2.41
N GLU A 322 3.22 22.02 2.61
CA GLU A 322 4.17 20.96 2.23
C GLU A 322 3.88 19.65 2.98
N LEU A 323 3.63 19.73 4.29
CA LEU A 323 3.19 18.59 5.08
C LEU A 323 1.82 18.07 4.62
N GLY A 324 0.89 18.96 4.29
CA GLY A 324 -0.39 18.64 3.68
C GLY A 324 -0.23 17.83 2.41
N ASP A 325 0.66 18.24 1.51
CA ASP A 325 0.97 17.52 0.27
C ASP A 325 1.56 16.13 0.56
N LYS A 326 2.51 16.04 1.49
CA LYS A 326 3.13 14.78 1.91
C LYS A 326 2.13 13.77 2.47
N PHE A 327 1.08 14.23 3.14
CA PHE A 327 0.03 13.40 3.72
C PHE A 327 -1.30 13.40 2.93
N LYS A 328 -1.37 14.00 1.74
CA LYS A 328 -2.62 14.17 0.96
C LYS A 328 -3.38 12.87 0.70
N MET A 329 -2.66 11.76 0.57
CA MET A 329 -3.24 10.42 0.38
C MET A 329 -4.05 9.93 1.58
N ARG A 330 -3.87 10.54 2.75
CA ARG A 330 -4.64 10.24 3.97
C ARG A 330 -5.98 10.95 4.02
N ARG A 331 -6.22 11.91 3.10
CA ARG A 331 -7.42 12.75 3.05
C ARG A 331 -7.72 13.44 4.39
N TRP A 332 -6.68 13.91 5.07
CA TRP A 332 -6.82 14.71 6.28
C TRP A 332 -7.10 16.15 5.91
N GLU A 333 -7.89 16.81 6.75
CA GLU A 333 -8.18 18.24 6.62
C GLU A 333 -7.25 19.03 7.52
N TRP A 334 -6.91 20.24 7.07
CA TRP A 334 -5.92 21.10 7.70
C TRP A 334 -6.51 22.47 7.96
N LEU A 335 -6.51 22.86 9.22
CA LEU A 335 -6.96 24.16 9.69
C LEU A 335 -5.84 24.89 10.41
N TRP A 336 -5.90 26.21 10.36
CA TRP A 336 -5.10 27.06 11.23
C TRP A 336 -5.94 28.17 11.85
N SER A 337 -5.56 28.64 13.03
CA SER A 337 -6.11 29.85 13.64
C SER A 337 -5.00 30.63 14.32
N GLU A 338 -5.24 31.91 14.60
CA GLU A 338 -4.38 32.70 15.46
C GLU A 338 -4.65 32.32 16.92
N GLY A 339 -3.57 32.09 17.67
CA GLY A 339 -3.67 31.71 19.08
C GLY A 339 -4.35 32.78 19.91
N GLY A 340 -5.31 32.38 20.74
CA GLY A 340 -6.11 33.25 21.59
C GLY A 340 -7.41 33.74 20.96
N MET A 341 -7.62 33.55 19.65
CA MET A 341 -8.86 33.97 18.98
C MET A 341 -10.03 33.01 19.24
N ILE A 342 -9.75 31.74 19.54
CA ILE A 342 -10.76 30.69 19.75
C ILE A 342 -10.48 29.95 21.07
N SER A 343 -10.50 30.71 22.16
CA SER A 343 -10.09 30.27 23.50
C SER A 343 -10.85 29.05 24.03
N ASP A 344 -12.14 28.93 23.74
CA ASP A 344 -12.96 27.78 24.16
C ASP A 344 -12.46 26.48 23.51
N LEU A 345 -12.16 26.53 22.20
CA LEU A 345 -11.64 25.38 21.46
C LEU A 345 -10.22 25.01 21.92
N GLU A 346 -9.37 26.01 22.13
CA GLU A 346 -8.02 25.83 22.66
C GLU A 346 -8.05 25.15 24.03
N THR A 347 -8.93 25.62 24.92
CA THR A 347 -9.12 25.06 26.26
C THR A 347 -9.61 23.61 26.19
N ALA A 348 -10.58 23.32 25.32
CA ALA A 348 -11.12 21.96 25.14
C ALA A 348 -10.07 20.97 24.59
N LEU A 349 -9.10 21.46 23.82
CA LEU A 349 -8.01 20.68 23.24
C LEU A 349 -6.73 20.72 24.09
N GLU A 350 -6.74 21.39 25.24
CA GLU A 350 -5.57 21.59 26.11
C GLU A 350 -4.38 22.26 25.36
N VAL A 351 -4.68 23.20 24.48
CA VAL A 351 -3.73 23.99 23.69
C VAL A 351 -3.57 25.39 24.31
N GLY A 352 -2.44 26.06 24.07
CA GLY A 352 -2.19 27.45 24.51
C GLY A 352 -1.46 27.58 25.85
N GLY A 353 -1.49 26.54 26.72
CA GLY A 353 -0.81 26.57 28.02
C GLY A 353 0.72 26.68 27.96
N PHE A 354 1.34 26.31 26.83
CA PHE A 354 2.80 26.36 26.62
C PHE A 354 3.24 27.43 25.60
N GLY A 355 2.30 28.26 25.14
CA GLY A 355 2.53 29.25 24.08
C GLY A 355 2.27 28.73 22.67
N TYR A 356 2.45 29.62 21.70
CA TYR A 356 2.27 29.39 20.26
C TYR A 356 3.62 29.42 19.54
N PRO A 357 3.81 28.65 18.45
CA PRO A 357 2.82 27.83 17.76
C PRO A 357 2.53 26.48 18.45
N ALA A 358 1.31 25.98 18.28
CA ALA A 358 0.86 24.68 18.78
C ALA A 358 0.06 23.92 17.72
N LEU A 359 0.09 22.57 17.77
CA LEU A 359 -0.62 21.72 16.82
C LEU A 359 -1.32 20.57 17.53
N VAL A 360 -2.55 20.29 17.08
CA VAL A 360 -3.37 19.20 17.56
C VAL A 360 -3.99 18.45 16.39
N VAL A 361 -4.04 17.12 16.52
CA VAL A 361 -4.68 16.23 15.55
C VAL A 361 -5.88 15.57 16.20
N VAL A 362 -7.07 15.87 15.69
CA VAL A 362 -8.35 15.42 16.23
C VAL A 362 -8.91 14.26 15.41
N ASN A 363 -9.36 13.23 16.10
CA ASN A 363 -10.18 12.15 15.57
C ASN A 363 -11.58 12.23 16.18
N SER A 364 -12.51 12.86 15.49
CA SER A 364 -13.90 13.04 15.92
C SER A 364 -14.59 11.70 16.19
N ARG A 365 -14.40 10.72 15.30
CA ARG A 365 -15.04 9.39 15.37
C ARG A 365 -14.62 8.57 16.58
N LYS A 366 -13.37 8.73 17.02
CA LYS A 366 -12.84 8.06 18.22
C LYS A 366 -12.97 8.92 19.48
N ALA A 367 -13.43 10.17 19.35
CA ALA A 367 -13.43 11.17 20.41
C ALA A 367 -12.05 11.32 21.08
N ARG A 368 -10.98 11.38 20.27
CA ARG A 368 -9.60 11.52 20.78
C ARG A 368 -8.82 12.57 20.01
N TYR A 369 -7.82 13.15 20.65
CA TYR A 369 -6.87 14.05 20.02
C TYR A 369 -5.44 13.73 20.44
N SER A 370 -4.48 14.21 19.64
CA SER A 370 -3.05 14.11 19.92
C SER A 370 -2.41 15.48 19.78
N LEU A 371 -1.65 15.88 20.80
CA LEU A 371 -0.91 17.13 20.80
C LEU A 371 0.51 16.91 20.29
N LEU A 372 1.03 17.90 19.56
CA LEU A 372 2.46 17.99 19.29
C LEU A 372 3.20 18.31 20.60
N ARG A 373 3.94 17.33 21.11
CA ARG A 373 4.75 17.50 22.34
C ARG A 373 6.22 17.85 22.07
N GLY A 374 6.66 17.70 20.83
CA GLY A 374 8.02 18.00 20.38
C GLY A 374 8.16 19.44 19.89
N ALA A 375 9.32 19.75 19.29
CA ALA A 375 9.56 21.04 18.67
C ALA A 375 8.61 21.28 17.49
N PHE A 376 8.04 22.49 17.42
CA PHE A 376 7.24 22.93 16.29
C PHE A 376 8.16 23.17 15.07
N SER A 377 8.29 22.13 14.25
CA SER A 377 9.17 22.07 13.09
C SER A 377 8.61 21.03 12.11
N GLU A 378 9.01 21.12 10.83
CA GLU A 378 8.60 20.15 9.80
C GLU A 378 8.83 18.70 10.26
N ASN A 379 10.03 18.40 10.78
CA ASN A 379 10.38 17.06 11.27
C ASN A 379 9.55 16.63 12.48
N GLY A 380 9.32 17.53 13.44
CA GLY A 380 8.53 17.22 14.64
C GLY A 380 7.07 16.93 14.31
N ILE A 381 6.50 17.70 13.37
CA ILE A 381 5.13 17.48 12.89
C ILE A 381 5.07 16.20 12.05
N ASP A 382 6.02 15.97 11.14
CA ASP A 382 6.09 14.73 10.35
C ASP A 382 6.16 13.48 11.23
N GLU A 383 6.97 13.50 12.30
CA GLU A 383 7.09 12.39 13.24
C GLU A 383 5.76 12.09 13.94
N LEU A 384 5.07 13.13 14.44
CA LEU A 384 3.74 12.99 15.04
C LEU A 384 2.75 12.37 14.05
N LEU A 385 2.66 12.94 12.85
CA LEU A 385 1.70 12.52 11.82
C LEU A 385 1.97 11.10 11.34
N ARG A 386 3.23 10.71 11.14
CA ARG A 386 3.61 9.32 10.84
C ARG A 386 3.21 8.37 11.96
N GLY A 387 3.45 8.75 13.21
CA GLY A 387 3.03 7.98 14.39
C GLY A 387 1.53 7.71 14.37
N ILE A 388 0.73 8.78 14.22
CA ILE A 388 -0.74 8.68 14.18
C ILE A 388 -1.21 7.82 13.00
N ALA A 389 -0.59 7.96 11.82
CA ALA A 389 -0.94 7.18 10.63
C ALA A 389 -0.80 5.67 10.82
N VAL A 390 0.08 5.23 11.74
CA VAL A 390 0.27 3.80 12.09
C VAL A 390 -0.30 3.43 13.46
N GLY A 391 -1.11 4.31 14.07
CA GLY A 391 -1.76 4.07 15.36
C GLY A 391 -0.81 4.10 16.56
N ARG A 392 0.34 4.77 16.43
CA ARG A 392 1.30 5.02 17.52
C ARG A 392 1.13 6.45 18.05
N GLY A 393 1.53 6.67 19.30
CA GLY A 393 1.50 7.98 19.94
C GLY A 393 0.54 8.07 21.12
N SER A 394 0.80 9.06 21.98
CA SER A 394 -0.07 9.37 23.11
C SER A 394 -1.31 10.10 22.61
N THR A 395 -2.49 9.65 23.04
CA THR A 395 -3.78 10.26 22.67
C THR A 395 -4.58 10.59 23.92
N SER A 396 -5.14 11.79 23.98
CA SER A 396 -6.06 12.23 25.02
C SER A 396 -7.50 11.98 24.58
N ALA A 397 -8.41 11.78 25.54
CA ALA A 397 -9.84 11.69 25.25
C ALA A 397 -10.42 13.11 25.16
N LEU A 398 -11.31 13.36 24.21
CA LEU A 398 -12.11 14.58 24.23
C LEU A 398 -13.02 14.56 25.47
N GLN A 399 -13.29 15.75 26.01
CA GLN A 399 -14.24 15.90 27.11
C GLN A 399 -15.62 15.37 26.70
N SER A 400 -16.41 14.87 27.66
CA SER A 400 -17.70 14.22 27.38
C SER A 400 -18.72 15.11 26.67
N ALA A 401 -18.54 16.44 26.73
CA ALA A 401 -19.37 17.41 26.04
C ALA A 401 -19.02 17.59 24.54
N GLY A 402 -17.93 16.98 24.06
CA GLY A 402 -17.42 17.18 22.70
C GLY A 402 -16.58 18.46 22.57
N LEU A 403 -16.37 18.89 21.33
CA LEU A 403 -15.73 20.18 21.05
C LEU A 403 -16.77 21.31 21.15
N PRO A 404 -16.39 22.49 21.67
CA PRO A 404 -17.28 23.64 21.77
C PRO A 404 -17.59 24.22 20.38
N THR A 405 -18.67 25.01 20.31
CA THR A 405 -19.01 25.78 19.11
C THR A 405 -18.01 26.90 18.90
N VAL A 406 -17.57 27.09 17.66
CA VAL A 406 -16.63 28.16 17.28
C VAL A 406 -17.42 29.41 16.89
N SER A 407 -17.10 30.54 17.51
CA SER A 407 -17.64 31.84 17.12
C SER A 407 -16.98 32.35 15.84
N GLU A 408 -17.74 33.09 15.04
CA GLU A 408 -17.21 33.68 13.82
C GLU A 408 -16.15 34.74 14.12
N ILE A 409 -15.01 34.67 13.43
CA ILE A 409 -13.93 35.64 13.48
C ILE A 409 -13.67 36.24 12.10
N GLN A 410 -13.10 37.44 12.07
CA GLN A 410 -12.71 38.06 10.81
C GLN A 410 -11.54 37.29 10.19
N PRO A 411 -11.63 36.90 8.90
CA PRO A 411 -10.51 36.29 8.18
C PRO A 411 -9.30 37.23 8.18
N TRP A 412 -8.10 36.65 8.22
CA TRP A 412 -6.88 37.42 8.10
C TRP A 412 -6.79 38.03 6.69
N ASP A 413 -6.48 39.31 6.62
CA ASP A 413 -6.45 40.09 5.38
C ASP A 413 -5.15 39.89 4.56
N GLY A 414 -4.23 39.06 5.05
CA GLY A 414 -2.95 38.76 4.43
C GLY A 414 -1.85 39.79 4.70
N LYS A 415 -2.09 40.78 5.58
CA LYS A 415 -1.14 41.86 5.88
C LYS A 415 -0.58 41.76 7.30
N ASP A 416 0.45 42.56 7.57
CA ASP A 416 0.95 42.76 8.93
C ASP A 416 -0.12 43.41 9.81
N GLY A 417 -0.12 43.06 11.09
CA GLY A 417 -0.97 43.74 12.07
C GLY A 417 -0.46 45.16 12.33
N GLU A 418 -1.39 46.09 12.58
CA GLU A 418 -1.04 47.42 13.07
C GLU A 418 -0.85 47.33 14.59
N PRO A 419 0.27 47.81 15.15
CA PRO A 419 0.42 47.89 16.59
C PRO A 419 -0.66 48.83 17.14
N PHE A 420 -1.25 48.45 18.27
CA PHE A 420 -2.11 49.36 19.03
C PHE A 420 -1.27 50.58 19.40
N ILE A 421 -1.53 51.70 18.75
CA ILE A 421 -1.06 53.00 19.23
C ILE A 421 -1.96 53.28 20.44
N GLU A 422 -1.45 53.08 21.65
CA GLU A 422 -2.05 53.72 22.81
C GLU A 422 -2.00 55.21 22.52
N ASP A 423 -3.16 55.84 22.28
CA ASP A 423 -3.24 57.29 22.35
C ASP A 423 -2.67 57.66 23.72
N ASP A 424 -1.53 58.37 23.73
CA ASP A 424 -0.89 58.84 24.96
C ASP A 424 -2.00 59.40 25.85
N ILE A 425 -2.27 58.75 26.98
CA ILE A 425 -3.23 59.26 27.96
C ILE A 425 -2.75 60.67 28.27
N ASP A 426 -3.51 61.68 27.85
CA ASP A 426 -3.16 63.07 28.06
C ASP A 426 -3.25 63.36 29.56
N LEU A 427 -2.11 63.20 30.25
CA LEU A 427 -1.98 63.45 31.68
C LEU A 427 -2.15 64.94 32.03
N SER A 428 -2.37 65.83 31.05
CA SER A 428 -2.67 67.25 31.31
C SER A 428 -4.08 67.47 31.88
N ASP A 429 -4.99 66.50 31.74
CA ASP A 429 -6.31 66.50 32.39
C ASP A 429 -6.26 65.97 33.84
N PHE A 430 -5.10 65.48 34.32
CA PHE A 430 -4.93 65.02 35.69
C PHE A 430 -4.52 66.19 36.61
N SER A 431 -5.52 66.93 37.09
CA SER A 431 -5.37 67.94 38.13
C SER A 431 -5.00 67.31 39.47
N TRP A 432 -3.78 67.59 39.97
CA TRP A 432 -3.30 67.19 41.30
C TRP A 432 -3.81 68.07 42.45
N ASP A 433 -4.66 69.06 42.17
CA ASP A 433 -5.07 70.11 43.10
C ASP A 433 -6.45 69.88 43.77
N ASP A 434 -6.86 68.62 44.01
CA ASP A 434 -7.95 68.34 44.95
C ASP A 434 -7.39 68.09 46.36
N PRO A 435 -7.46 69.06 47.30
CA PRO A 435 -7.08 68.83 48.68
C PRO A 435 -8.16 67.99 49.39
N VAL A 436 -8.06 66.67 49.30
CA VAL A 436 -8.79 65.77 50.19
C VAL A 436 -7.99 65.60 51.47
N PHE A 437 -8.04 66.56 52.41
CA PHE A 437 -7.79 66.34 53.85
C PHE A 437 -8.22 67.58 54.67
N GLU A 438 -9.52 67.76 54.89
CA GLU A 438 -9.95 68.40 56.14
C GLU A 438 -10.15 67.33 57.21
N LYS A 439 -9.36 67.46 58.27
CA LYS A 439 -9.47 66.73 59.52
C LYS A 439 -10.82 67.07 60.18
N GLU A 440 -11.66 66.07 60.42
CA GLU A 440 -12.60 66.10 61.53
C GLU A 440 -12.03 65.27 62.68
N ASP A 441 -11.43 65.95 63.65
CA ASP A 441 -11.30 65.46 65.03
C ASP A 441 -12.12 66.42 65.91
N LEU A 442 -13.29 65.97 66.40
CA LEU A 442 -13.81 66.13 67.78
C LEU A 442 -15.27 65.67 67.92
#